data_AF-A0A1V5QY08-F1
#
_entry.id   AF-A0A1V5QY08-F1
#
_cell.length_a   1.000
_cell.length_b   1.000
_cell.length_c   1.000
_cell.angle_alpha   90.00
_cell.angle_beta   90.00
_cell.angle_gamma   90.00
#
_symmetry.space_group_name_H-M   'P 1'
#
loop_
_entity.id
_entity.type
_entity.pdbx_description
1 polymer ?
#
loop_
_entity_poly.entity_id
_entity_poly.type
_entity_poly.pdbx_seq_one_letter_code
_entity_poly.pdbx_strand_id
1 'polypeptide(L)'
;MKKITRNTLISIIVIAILGILFVASIFMYWYQVRIDTNELISQQVVELQQIFKKIDEAAGIVDFDHQKSYIDFLNVGSFSGSEVGAMNLRNPKKWQGPYLKENPTIQEQNYQIVRTKKGFFIVPGDGVVLSNGKIIGKDIIFDENADIPAMMSDPTMLNFQNKALAAPLQMSGQKMPDLLIDTDTFDVGSTSEIQPLTVVM
;
A
#
# COMPACT_ATOMS: atom_id res chain seq x y z
N MET A 1 -7.86 -25.78 57.17
CA MET A 1 -7.84 -24.52 56.37
C MET A 1 -6.48 -23.86 56.54
N LYS A 2 -5.67 -23.78 55.48
CA LYS A 2 -4.33 -23.17 55.52
C LYS A 2 -4.49 -21.64 55.52
N LYS A 3 -4.10 -20.95 56.60
CA LYS A 3 -4.19 -19.47 56.66
C LYS A 3 -3.22 -18.87 55.63
N ILE A 4 -3.75 -18.15 54.65
CA ILE A 4 -2.96 -17.37 53.71
C ILE A 4 -2.26 -16.28 54.52
N THR A 5 -0.93 -16.29 54.56
CA THR A 5 -0.15 -15.23 55.20
C THR A 5 -0.19 -13.97 54.33
N ARG A 6 -0.12 -12.79 54.96
CA ARG A 6 -0.16 -11.48 54.28
C ARG A 6 0.82 -11.39 53.10
N ASN A 7 2.00 -12.00 53.22
CA ASN A 7 3.01 -12.01 52.17
C ASN A 7 2.60 -12.85 50.96
N THR A 8 1.93 -13.99 51.17
CA THR A 8 1.41 -14.83 50.08
C THR A 8 0.28 -14.11 49.33
N LEU A 9 -0.56 -13.35 50.04
CA LEU A 9 -1.61 -12.53 49.43
C LEU A 9 -1.02 -11.42 48.55
N ILE A 10 0.03 -10.73 49.01
CA ILE A 10 0.73 -9.69 48.24
C ILE A 10 1.34 -10.28 46.96
N SER A 11 2.01 -11.44 47.04
CA SER A 11 2.57 -12.11 45.86
C SER A 11 1.50 -12.48 44.83
N ILE A 12 0.32 -12.96 45.26
CA ILE A 12 -0.79 -13.28 44.35
C ILE A 12 -1.30 -12.02 43.65
N ILE A 13 -1.45 -10.91 44.37
CA ILE A 13 -1.91 -9.63 43.81
C ILE A 13 -0.89 -9.11 42.78
N VAL A 14 0.41 -9.16 43.09
CA VAL A 14 1.47 -8.71 42.16
C VAL A 14 1.46 -9.56 40.89
N ILE A 15 1.34 -10.89 41.00
CA ILE A 15 1.26 -11.79 39.83
C ILE A 15 0.00 -11.49 39.01
N ALA A 16 -1.14 -11.25 39.65
CA ALA A 16 -2.38 -10.90 38.96
C ALA A 16 -2.24 -9.57 38.20
N ILE A 17 -1.64 -8.55 38.81
CA ILE A 17 -1.38 -7.25 38.16
C ILE A 17 -0.43 -7.43 36.98
N LEU A 18 0.68 -8.15 37.15
CA LEU A 18 1.63 -8.42 36.06
C LEU A 18 0.98 -9.21 34.92
N GLY A 19 0.11 -10.18 35.25
CA GLY A 19 -0.66 -10.92 34.25
C GLY A 19 -1.59 -10.02 33.44
N ILE A 20 -2.31 -9.11 34.10
CA ILE A 20 -3.19 -8.14 33.43
C ILE A 20 -2.36 -7.20 32.54
N LEU A 21 -1.24 -6.68 33.04
CA LEU A 21 -0.36 -5.79 32.27
C LEU A 21 0.24 -6.51 31.06
N PHE A 22 0.61 -7.79 31.19
CA PHE A 22 1.13 -8.59 30.10
C PHE A 22 0.09 -8.79 29.00
N VAL A 23 -1.16 -9.15 29.36
CA VAL A 23 -2.25 -9.29 28.41
C VAL A 23 -2.58 -7.96 27.72
N ALA A 24 -2.63 -6.86 28.48
CA ALA A 24 -2.87 -5.52 27.94
C ALA A 24 -1.76 -5.09 26.97
N SER A 25 -0.50 -5.37 27.30
CA SER A 25 0.66 -5.08 26.44
C SER A 25 0.61 -5.86 25.14
N ILE A 26 0.28 -7.16 25.18
CA ILE A 26 0.05 -7.97 23.98
C ILE A 26 -1.06 -7.32 23.15
N PHE A 27 -2.21 -7.05 23.75
CA PHE A 27 -3.36 -6.49 23.03
C PHE A 27 -3.05 -5.14 22.37
N MET A 28 -2.36 -4.23 23.08
CA MET A 28 -1.90 -2.97 22.51
C MET A 28 -0.92 -3.17 21.35
N TYR A 29 0.03 -4.10 21.48
CA TYR A 29 0.98 -4.41 20.42
C TYR A 29 0.28 -4.90 19.14
N TRP A 30 -0.68 -5.82 19.26
CA TRP A 30 -1.48 -6.28 18.10
C TRP A 30 -2.28 -5.15 17.45
N TYR A 31 -2.82 -4.22 18.24
CA TYR A 31 -3.55 -3.07 17.72
C TYR A 31 -2.63 -2.12 16.94
N GLN A 32 -1.45 -1.81 17.48
CA GLN A 32 -0.51 -0.89 16.84
C GLN A 32 0.03 -1.43 15.51
N VAL A 33 0.44 -2.70 15.48
CA VAL A 33 0.96 -3.36 14.26
C VAL A 33 -0.02 -3.27 13.10
N ARG A 34 -1.33 -3.36 13.38
CA ARG A 34 -2.39 -3.27 12.37
C ARG A 34 -2.52 -1.88 11.77
N ILE A 35 -2.37 -0.83 12.59
CA ILE A 35 -2.45 0.56 12.12
C ILE A 35 -1.24 0.87 11.23
N ASP A 36 -0.04 0.51 11.69
CA ASP A 36 1.21 0.75 10.96
C ASP A 36 1.21 0.05 9.59
N THR A 37 0.59 -1.14 9.51
CA THR A 37 0.41 -1.88 8.25
C THR A 37 -0.38 -1.07 7.22
N ASN A 38 -1.51 -0.48 7.60
CA ASN A 38 -2.34 0.28 6.66
C ASN A 38 -1.67 1.58 6.20
N GLU A 39 -0.97 2.25 7.11
CA GLU A 39 -0.17 3.43 6.76
C GLU A 39 0.91 3.08 5.73
N LEU A 40 1.65 1.99 5.97
CA LEU A 40 2.65 1.49 5.04
C LEU A 40 2.02 1.11 3.69
N ILE A 41 0.86 0.45 3.70
CA ILE A 41 0.15 0.10 2.47
C ILE A 41 -0.18 1.35 1.67
N SER A 42 -0.75 2.38 2.30
CA SER A 42 -1.12 3.61 1.61
C SER A 42 0.09 4.30 0.98
N GLN A 43 1.20 4.38 1.72
CA GLN A 43 2.45 4.97 1.22
C GLN A 43 3.01 4.20 0.01
N GLN A 44 3.09 2.86 0.11
CA GLN A 44 3.60 2.02 -0.97
C GLN A 44 2.70 2.06 -2.22
N VAL A 45 1.38 2.12 -2.03
CA VAL A 45 0.43 2.27 -3.14
C VAL A 45 0.62 3.59 -3.88
N VAL A 46 0.85 4.70 -3.16
CA VAL A 46 1.15 6.01 -3.76
C VAL A 46 2.49 5.97 -4.51
N GLU A 47 3.53 5.38 -3.92
CA GLU A 47 4.83 5.22 -4.57
C GLU A 47 4.73 4.41 -5.87
N LEU A 48 4.03 3.26 -5.82
CA LEU A 48 3.76 2.43 -6.98
C LEU A 48 2.99 3.21 -8.05
N GLN A 49 1.96 3.96 -7.68
CA GLN A 49 1.20 4.80 -8.61
C GLN A 49 2.11 5.80 -9.35
N GLN A 50 3.03 6.43 -8.64
CA GLN A 50 4.00 7.36 -9.23
C GLN A 50 4.99 6.64 -10.17
N ILE A 51 5.44 5.44 -9.81
CA ILE A 51 6.29 4.62 -10.68
C ILE A 51 5.55 4.25 -11.97
N PHE A 52 4.32 3.75 -11.88
CA PHE A 52 3.53 3.39 -13.06
C PHE A 52 3.23 4.60 -13.94
N LYS A 53 3.01 5.78 -13.35
CA LYS A 53 2.90 7.04 -14.11
C LYS A 53 4.17 7.32 -14.91
N LYS A 54 5.36 7.22 -14.29
CA LYS A 54 6.65 7.39 -15.00
C LYS A 54 6.86 6.37 -16.11
N ILE A 55 6.46 5.12 -15.87
CA ILE A 55 6.53 4.04 -16.88
C ILE A 55 5.61 4.37 -18.06
N ASP A 56 4.36 4.79 -17.81
CA ASP A 56 3.42 5.16 -18.85
C ASP A 56 3.91 6.36 -19.68
N GLU A 57 4.42 7.40 -19.03
CA GLU A 57 4.99 8.57 -19.70
C GLU A 57 6.20 8.21 -20.60
N ALA A 58 7.05 7.27 -20.16
CA ALA A 58 8.25 6.89 -20.89
C ALA A 58 7.97 5.86 -22.00
N ALA A 59 7.35 4.73 -21.65
CA ALA A 59 7.19 3.56 -22.50
C ALA A 59 5.75 3.32 -22.97
N GLY A 60 4.75 3.93 -22.32
CA GLY A 60 3.32 3.77 -22.61
C GLY A 60 2.81 2.39 -22.23
N ILE A 61 2.00 2.29 -21.19
CA ILE A 61 1.39 1.03 -20.74
C ILE A 61 0.17 0.76 -21.62
N VAL A 62 0.05 -0.47 -22.13
CA VAL A 62 -1.03 -0.88 -23.03
C VAL A 62 -2.10 -1.67 -22.29
N ASP A 63 -1.69 -2.73 -21.59
CA ASP A 63 -2.59 -3.62 -20.82
C ASP A 63 -1.75 -4.47 -19.85
N PHE A 64 -2.44 -5.24 -19.03
CA PHE A 64 -1.89 -6.31 -18.20
C PHE A 64 -2.48 -7.65 -18.63
N ASP A 65 -1.67 -8.70 -18.60
CA ASP A 65 -2.04 -9.99 -19.19
C ASP A 65 -3.28 -10.60 -18.53
N HIS A 66 -3.37 -10.48 -17.21
CA HIS A 66 -4.38 -11.14 -16.40
C HIS A 66 -5.27 -10.13 -15.67
N GLN A 67 -6.47 -10.56 -15.29
CA GLN A 67 -7.39 -9.74 -14.48
C GLN A 67 -6.77 -9.32 -13.14
N LYS A 68 -5.97 -10.19 -12.52
CA LYS A 68 -5.04 -9.86 -11.44
C LYS A 68 -3.62 -10.15 -11.88
N SER A 69 -2.76 -9.16 -11.78
CA SER A 69 -1.35 -9.26 -12.18
C SER A 69 -0.46 -8.83 -11.03
N TYR A 70 0.42 -9.69 -10.54
CA TYR A 70 1.35 -9.35 -9.46
C TYR A 70 2.40 -8.34 -9.92
N ILE A 71 2.79 -7.43 -9.04
CA ILE A 71 3.84 -6.43 -9.28
C ILE A 71 5.16 -7.00 -8.76
N ASP A 72 5.78 -7.87 -9.54
CA ASP A 72 7.04 -8.57 -9.20
C ASP A 72 8.18 -8.25 -10.18
N PHE A 73 8.00 -7.24 -11.03
CA PHE A 73 8.84 -6.96 -12.19
C PHE A 73 9.43 -5.54 -12.24
N LEU A 74 9.26 -4.70 -11.21
CA LEU A 74 9.78 -3.32 -11.20
C LEU A 74 11.30 -3.23 -10.96
N ASN A 75 11.92 -4.33 -10.56
CA ASN A 75 13.36 -4.49 -10.42
C ASN A 75 14.07 -4.97 -11.70
N VAL A 76 13.33 -5.12 -12.81
CA VAL A 76 13.90 -5.53 -14.10
C VAL A 76 14.64 -4.36 -14.75
N GLY A 77 15.94 -4.53 -15.00
CA GLY A 77 16.76 -3.50 -15.68
C GLY A 77 16.64 -3.52 -17.20
N SER A 78 16.54 -4.70 -17.80
CA SER A 78 16.41 -4.85 -19.25
C SER A 78 15.67 -6.13 -19.59
N PHE A 79 14.97 -6.14 -20.72
CA PHE A 79 14.20 -7.27 -21.23
C PHE A 79 14.16 -7.21 -22.75
N SER A 80 13.74 -8.30 -23.38
CA SER A 80 13.52 -8.38 -24.82
C SER A 80 12.06 -8.67 -25.10
N GLY A 81 11.43 -7.88 -25.97
CA GLY A 81 10.00 -8.01 -26.30
C GLY A 81 9.21 -6.75 -25.97
N SER A 82 7.89 -6.86 -25.98
CA SER A 82 6.94 -5.81 -25.57
C SER A 82 6.44 -5.95 -24.13
N GLU A 83 6.89 -6.99 -23.42
CA GLU A 83 6.34 -7.42 -22.14
C GLU A 83 7.41 -7.36 -21.03
N VAL A 84 7.01 -6.85 -19.86
CA VAL A 84 7.80 -6.87 -18.62
C VAL A 84 6.95 -7.47 -17.52
N GLY A 85 7.26 -8.71 -17.13
CA GLY A 85 6.38 -9.47 -16.24
C GLY A 85 5.01 -9.63 -16.89
N ALA A 86 3.97 -9.16 -16.21
CA ALA A 86 2.59 -9.18 -16.71
C ALA A 86 2.15 -7.89 -17.42
N MET A 87 3.07 -6.95 -17.67
CA MET A 87 2.77 -5.62 -18.22
C MET A 87 3.18 -5.50 -19.68
N ASN A 88 2.24 -5.07 -20.52
CA ASN A 88 2.45 -4.80 -21.94
C ASN A 88 2.81 -3.33 -22.18
N LEU A 89 3.88 -3.08 -22.91
CA LEU A 89 4.40 -1.74 -23.23
C LEU A 89 4.33 -1.45 -24.72
N ARG A 90 3.93 -0.22 -25.07
CA ARG A 90 3.88 0.27 -26.45
C ARG A 90 5.28 0.48 -27.02
N ASN A 91 6.18 1.03 -26.21
CA ASN A 91 7.54 1.39 -26.59
C ASN A 91 8.55 0.77 -25.60
N PRO A 92 8.76 -0.56 -25.63
CA PRO A 92 9.64 -1.25 -24.68
C PRO A 92 11.09 -0.74 -24.69
N LYS A 93 11.56 -0.22 -25.84
CA LYS A 93 12.90 0.40 -25.98
C LYS A 93 13.10 1.66 -25.14
N LYS A 94 12.02 2.26 -24.62
CA LYS A 94 12.07 3.44 -23.75
C LYS A 94 11.99 3.07 -22.27
N TRP A 95 12.08 1.79 -21.92
CA TRP A 95 12.18 1.34 -20.54
C TRP A 95 13.40 1.97 -19.85
N GLN A 96 13.18 2.53 -18.66
CA GLN A 96 14.22 3.20 -17.87
C GLN A 96 14.55 2.46 -16.57
N GLY A 97 14.02 1.23 -16.42
CA GLY A 97 14.23 0.46 -15.20
C GLY A 97 15.69 0.06 -14.97
N PRO A 98 16.01 -0.52 -13.80
CA PRO A 98 15.06 -0.90 -12.76
C PRO A 98 14.49 0.32 -12.02
N TYR A 99 13.19 0.31 -11.75
CA TYR A 99 12.53 1.40 -11.01
C TYR A 99 12.66 1.23 -9.50
N LEU A 100 12.81 -0.02 -9.04
CA LEU A 100 13.05 -0.36 -7.65
C LEU A 100 14.20 -1.37 -7.54
N LYS A 101 14.87 -1.38 -6.40
CA LYS A 101 15.88 -2.41 -6.10
C LYS A 101 15.21 -3.77 -5.82
N GLU A 102 14.12 -3.73 -5.05
CA GLU A 102 13.31 -4.89 -4.66
C GLU A 102 11.83 -4.50 -4.79
N ASN A 103 10.98 -5.44 -5.20
CA ASN A 103 9.54 -5.18 -5.30
C ASN A 103 8.93 -5.10 -3.90
N PRO A 104 8.05 -4.12 -3.62
CA PRO A 104 7.46 -3.97 -2.29
C PRO A 104 6.51 -5.15 -2.03
N THR A 105 6.59 -5.69 -0.82
CA THR A 105 5.66 -6.69 -0.31
C THR A 105 5.07 -6.22 1.00
N ILE A 106 3.85 -6.68 1.27
CA ILE A 106 3.19 -6.50 2.56
C ILE A 106 2.71 -7.86 3.05
N GLN A 107 3.11 -8.24 4.27
CA GLN A 107 2.83 -9.58 4.82
C GLN A 107 3.26 -10.71 3.86
N GLU A 108 4.45 -10.55 3.26
CA GLU A 108 5.03 -11.49 2.26
C GLU A 108 4.22 -11.62 0.95
N GLN A 109 3.19 -10.79 0.75
CA GLN A 109 2.41 -10.74 -0.48
C GLN A 109 2.84 -9.56 -1.36
N ASN A 110 3.03 -9.83 -2.65
CA ASN A 110 3.24 -8.77 -3.65
C ASN A 110 1.97 -7.93 -3.80
N TYR A 111 2.13 -6.65 -4.11
CA TYR A 111 1.02 -5.85 -4.63
C TYR A 111 0.55 -6.41 -5.97
N GLN A 112 -0.68 -6.09 -6.34
CA GLN A 112 -1.28 -6.55 -7.58
C GLN A 112 -2.00 -5.42 -8.30
N ILE A 113 -2.06 -5.55 -9.61
CA ILE A 113 -2.87 -4.71 -10.49
C ILE A 113 -4.13 -5.50 -10.82
N VAL A 114 -5.27 -4.88 -10.57
CA VAL A 114 -6.59 -5.45 -10.84
C VAL A 114 -7.23 -4.69 -11.99
N ARG A 115 -7.61 -5.43 -13.03
CA ARG A 115 -8.47 -4.94 -14.11
C ARG A 115 -9.94 -5.07 -13.70
N THR A 116 -10.66 -3.97 -13.79
CA THR A 116 -12.12 -3.90 -13.63
C THR A 116 -12.75 -3.18 -14.82
N LYS A 117 -14.08 -3.20 -14.91
CA LYS A 117 -14.83 -2.38 -15.87
C LYS A 117 -14.60 -0.87 -15.71
N LYS A 118 -14.14 -0.42 -14.53
CA LYS A 118 -13.86 1.00 -14.23
C LYS A 118 -12.41 1.40 -14.48
N GLY A 119 -11.55 0.47 -14.91
CA GLY A 119 -10.13 0.71 -15.16
C GLY A 119 -9.22 -0.22 -14.35
N PHE A 120 -7.95 0.16 -14.25
CA PHE A 120 -6.92 -0.58 -13.54
C PHE A 120 -6.60 0.04 -12.19
N PHE A 121 -6.40 -0.80 -11.19
CA PHE A 121 -6.15 -0.37 -9.82
C PHE A 121 -4.98 -1.14 -9.21
N ILE A 122 -4.11 -0.43 -8.50
CA ILE A 122 -3.07 -1.01 -7.65
C ILE A 122 -3.72 -1.31 -6.31
N VAL A 123 -3.63 -2.55 -5.86
CA VAL A 123 -4.21 -3.03 -4.59
C VAL A 123 -3.22 -3.96 -3.88
N PRO A 124 -3.36 -4.18 -2.55
CA PRO A 124 -2.59 -5.19 -1.85
C PRO A 124 -2.88 -6.59 -2.40
N GLY A 125 -1.93 -7.51 -2.28
CA GLY A 125 -2.08 -8.89 -2.73
C GLY A 125 -3.16 -9.66 -1.96
N ASP A 126 -3.68 -10.71 -2.60
CA ASP A 126 -4.58 -11.66 -1.93
C ASP A 126 -3.89 -12.28 -0.69
N GLY A 127 -4.64 -12.42 0.41
CA GLY A 127 -4.12 -12.91 1.70
C GLY A 127 -3.68 -11.82 2.68
N VAL A 128 -3.52 -10.57 2.24
CA VAL A 128 -3.18 -9.45 3.14
C VAL A 128 -4.33 -9.17 4.10
N VAL A 129 -4.01 -9.11 5.39
CA VAL A 129 -4.98 -8.75 6.45
C VAL A 129 -4.90 -7.26 6.73
N LEU A 130 -6.01 -6.54 6.52
CA LEU A 130 -6.12 -5.11 6.80
C LEU A 130 -6.35 -4.83 8.29
N SER A 131 -6.16 -3.59 8.72
CA SER A 131 -6.35 -3.19 10.12
C SER A 131 -7.77 -3.44 10.66
N ASN A 132 -8.78 -3.36 9.78
CA ASN A 132 -10.17 -3.67 10.07
C ASN A 132 -10.46 -5.18 10.20
N GLY A 133 -9.43 -6.03 10.03
CA GLY A 133 -9.49 -7.48 10.15
C GLY A 133 -9.98 -8.22 8.90
N LYS A 134 -10.33 -7.50 7.82
CA LYS A 134 -10.69 -8.11 6.55
C LYS A 134 -9.46 -8.60 5.79
N ILE A 135 -9.63 -9.68 5.05
CA ILE A 135 -8.59 -10.32 4.26
C ILE A 135 -8.85 -10.10 2.77
N ILE A 136 -7.86 -9.57 2.06
CA ILE A 136 -7.92 -9.41 0.60
C ILE A 136 -8.04 -10.79 -0.08
N GLY A 137 -8.90 -10.90 -1.10
CA GLY A 137 -9.16 -12.14 -1.82
C GLY A 137 -10.13 -13.09 -1.12
N LYS A 138 -10.51 -12.81 0.15
CA LYS A 138 -11.50 -13.59 0.90
C LYS A 138 -12.70 -12.74 1.33
N ASP A 139 -12.45 -11.69 2.10
CA ASP A 139 -13.50 -10.78 2.60
C ASP A 139 -13.69 -9.57 1.68
N ILE A 140 -12.63 -9.16 0.98
CA ILE A 140 -12.64 -8.12 -0.06
C ILE A 140 -12.23 -8.80 -1.37
N ILE A 141 -13.19 -8.96 -2.28
CA ILE A 141 -12.99 -9.69 -3.53
C ILE A 141 -12.85 -8.69 -4.69
N PHE A 142 -11.80 -8.87 -5.47
CA PHE A 142 -11.50 -8.08 -6.66
C PHE A 142 -11.78 -8.89 -7.92
N ASP A 143 -12.99 -8.74 -8.45
CA ASP A 143 -13.37 -9.28 -9.76
C ASP A 143 -13.51 -8.15 -10.79
N GLU A 144 -13.88 -8.50 -12.03
CA GLU A 144 -14.05 -7.52 -13.11
C GLU A 144 -15.15 -6.47 -12.85
N ASN A 145 -16.09 -6.77 -11.96
CA ASN A 145 -17.22 -5.91 -11.62
C ASN A 145 -17.01 -5.13 -10.31
N ALA A 146 -15.92 -5.39 -9.59
CA ALA A 146 -15.63 -4.78 -8.31
C ALA A 146 -15.56 -3.25 -8.44
N ASP A 147 -16.26 -2.56 -7.53
CA ASP A 147 -16.24 -1.11 -7.45
C ASP A 147 -15.12 -0.63 -6.53
N ILE A 148 -13.87 -0.83 -6.97
CA ILE A 148 -12.67 -0.41 -6.23
C ILE A 148 -12.72 1.09 -5.89
N PRO A 149 -13.14 2.01 -6.79
CA PRO A 149 -13.43 3.40 -6.44
C PRO A 149 -14.27 3.59 -5.19
N ALA A 150 -15.43 2.92 -5.09
CA ALA A 150 -16.28 3.01 -3.91
C ALA A 150 -15.62 2.40 -2.67
N MET A 151 -14.89 1.29 -2.83
CA MET A 151 -14.17 0.64 -1.73
C MET A 151 -13.06 1.52 -1.15
N MET A 152 -12.38 2.33 -1.97
CA MET A 152 -11.36 3.30 -1.53
C MET A 152 -11.93 4.45 -0.69
N SER A 153 -13.23 4.70 -0.76
CA SER A 153 -13.93 5.68 0.08
C SER A 153 -14.60 5.07 1.31
N ASP A 154 -14.64 3.73 1.43
CA ASP A 154 -15.32 3.03 2.51
C ASP A 154 -14.33 2.62 3.63
N PRO A 155 -14.48 3.14 4.86
CA PRO A 155 -13.59 2.82 6.00
C PRO A 155 -13.65 1.37 6.43
N THR A 156 -14.67 0.64 6.01
CA THR A 156 -14.81 -0.81 6.25
C THR A 156 -14.14 -1.65 5.17
N MET A 157 -13.62 -1.04 4.10
CA MET A 157 -13.02 -1.73 2.95
C MET A 157 -11.58 -1.26 2.72
N LEU A 158 -11.33 -0.42 1.71
CA LEU A 158 -10.01 0.04 1.28
C LEU A 158 -9.73 1.49 1.69
N ASN A 159 -10.40 1.99 2.72
CA ASN A 159 -10.08 3.26 3.35
C ASN A 159 -9.70 3.04 4.82
N PHE A 160 -8.66 3.71 5.27
CA PHE A 160 -8.31 3.77 6.69
C PHE A 160 -7.90 5.18 7.06
N GLN A 161 -8.60 5.79 8.02
CA GLN A 161 -8.33 7.17 8.46
C GLN A 161 -8.25 8.18 7.29
N ASN A 162 -9.20 8.09 6.34
CA ASN A 162 -9.26 8.89 5.11
C ASN A 162 -8.11 8.65 4.11
N LYS A 163 -7.28 7.63 4.31
CA LYS A 163 -6.26 7.21 3.36
C LYS A 163 -6.72 5.98 2.58
N ALA A 164 -6.65 6.06 1.26
CA ALA A 164 -6.94 4.93 0.40
C ALA A 164 -5.80 3.91 0.48
N LEU A 165 -6.17 2.63 0.55
CA LEU A 165 -5.27 1.47 0.55
C LEU A 165 -5.11 0.86 -0.84
N ALA A 166 -5.61 1.55 -1.86
CA ALA A 166 -5.52 1.24 -3.27
C ALA A 166 -5.42 2.54 -4.06
N ALA A 167 -4.97 2.47 -5.30
CA ALA A 167 -4.87 3.64 -6.17
C ALA A 167 -5.26 3.31 -7.62
N PRO A 168 -5.91 4.25 -8.33
CA PRO A 168 -6.16 4.11 -9.76
C PRO A 168 -4.84 4.24 -10.55
N LEU A 169 -4.70 3.45 -11.60
CA LEU A 169 -3.57 3.51 -12.51
C LEU A 169 -3.96 4.32 -13.76
N GLN A 170 -3.20 5.38 -14.05
CA GLN A 170 -3.40 6.21 -15.24
C GLN A 170 -2.66 5.58 -16.42
N MET A 171 -3.38 5.23 -17.47
CA MET A 171 -2.81 4.69 -18.70
C MET A 171 -3.16 5.60 -19.87
N SER A 172 -2.18 5.89 -20.71
CA SER A 172 -2.30 6.73 -21.91
C SER A 172 -3.26 6.09 -22.94
N GLY A 173 -4.56 6.33 -22.74
CA GLY A 173 -5.65 5.78 -23.55
C GLY A 173 -6.97 5.58 -22.81
N GLN A 174 -6.99 5.67 -21.47
CA GLN A 174 -8.22 5.55 -20.66
C GLN A 174 -8.57 6.88 -19.97
N LYS A 175 -9.84 7.28 -20.04
CA LYS A 175 -10.37 8.38 -19.23
C LYS A 175 -10.60 7.88 -17.81
N MET A 176 -10.05 8.58 -16.82
CA MET A 176 -10.34 8.33 -15.41
C MET A 176 -11.84 8.55 -15.09
N PRO A 177 -12.42 7.79 -14.16
CA PRO A 177 -13.56 8.26 -13.39
C PRO A 177 -13.12 9.45 -12.52
N ASP A 178 -13.90 10.54 -12.49
CA ASP A 178 -13.67 11.69 -11.59
C ASP A 178 -13.75 11.22 -10.13
N LEU A 179 -12.62 10.82 -9.56
CA LEU A 179 -12.45 10.57 -8.14
C LEU A 179 -11.77 11.80 -7.55
N LEU A 180 -12.53 12.51 -6.70
CA LEU A 180 -12.04 13.63 -5.89
C LEU A 180 -11.02 13.09 -4.87
N ILE A 181 -9.79 12.85 -5.31
CA ILE A 181 -8.65 12.77 -4.41
C ILE A 181 -8.19 14.20 -4.22
N ASP A 182 -8.49 14.73 -3.04
CA ASP A 182 -8.02 16.03 -2.59
C ASP A 182 -6.48 15.97 -2.43
N THR A 183 -5.77 16.30 -3.51
CA THR A 183 -4.30 16.32 -3.57
C THR A 183 -3.67 17.44 -2.75
N ASP A 184 -4.45 18.27 -2.07
CA ASP A 184 -3.96 19.45 -1.35
C ASP A 184 -3.43 19.19 0.07
N THR A 185 -3.29 17.92 0.51
CA THR A 185 -2.82 17.62 1.88
C THR A 185 -1.41 17.02 1.99
N PHE A 186 -0.64 16.93 0.91
CA PHE A 186 0.78 16.57 0.96
C PHE A 186 1.68 17.76 0.56
N ASP A 187 1.83 18.70 1.49
CA ASP A 187 2.87 19.72 1.47
C ASP A 187 4.23 19.04 1.77
N VAL A 188 4.87 18.53 0.72
CA VAL A 188 6.28 18.16 0.76
C VAL A 188 7.05 19.48 0.69
N GLY A 189 7.45 19.98 1.86
CA GLY A 189 8.24 21.18 2.01
C GLY A 189 9.36 21.28 0.98
N SER A 190 9.22 22.25 0.08
CA SER A 190 10.23 22.60 -0.91
C SER A 190 11.39 23.33 -0.24
N THR A 191 12.39 22.59 0.20
CA THR A 191 13.72 23.15 0.42
C THR A 191 14.39 23.43 -0.92
N SER A 192 14.37 24.69 -1.37
CA SER A 192 15.47 25.30 -2.14
C SER A 192 15.30 26.81 -2.28
N GLU A 193 15.76 27.56 -1.29
CA GLU A 193 16.14 28.97 -1.48
C GLU A 193 17.60 29.12 -1.03
N ILE A 194 18.53 28.90 -1.98
CA ILE A 194 19.93 29.31 -1.81
C ILE A 194 20.00 30.72 -2.39
N GLN A 195 20.10 31.72 -1.51
CA GLN A 195 20.36 33.10 -1.91
C GLN A 195 21.79 33.23 -2.46
N PRO A 196 22.02 33.90 -3.60
CA PRO A 196 23.37 34.18 -4.06
C PRO A 196 24.03 35.26 -3.19
N LEU A 197 25.23 34.97 -2.70
CA LEU A 197 26.13 35.91 -2.04
C LEU A 197 26.50 37.06 -2.99
N THR A 198 26.06 38.27 -2.66
CA THR A 198 26.53 39.51 -3.27
C THR A 198 28.00 39.73 -2.89
N VAL A 199 28.88 39.67 -3.87
CA VAL A 199 30.27 40.14 -3.75
C VAL A 199 30.25 41.66 -3.79
N VAL A 200 30.59 42.30 -2.68
CA VAL A 200 30.87 43.74 -2.64
C VAL A 200 32.37 43.92 -2.91
N MET A 201 32.71 44.55 -4.03
CA MET A 201 33.98 45.24 -4.22
C MET A 201 33.89 46.65 -3.64
#